data_AF-A0A7W9Y5W3-F1
#
_entry.id   AF-A0A7W9Y5W3-F1
#
_cell.length_a   1.000
_cell.length_b   1.000
_cell.length_c   1.000
_cell.angle_alpha   90.00
_cell.angle_beta   90.00
_cell.angle_gamma   90.00
#
_symmetry.space_group_name_H-M   'P 1'
#
loop_
_entity.id
_entity.type
_entity.pdbx_description
1 polymer ?
#
loop_
_entity_poly.entity_id
_entity_poly.type
_entity_poly.pdbx_seq_one_letter_code
_entity_poly.pdbx_strand_id
1 'polypeptide(L)'
;MTICPELAGGMSVPRPPAEIEKGMTGADVLEGRARVMEITGGDVTEAFVAGARHALEFAKAHGCTHALLIDGSPSCGSGFIYDGSFGGLKHAGNGVTAALLEQAGIVVRSDRQVEELIELLAKA
;
A
#
# COMPACT_ATOMS: atom_id res chain seq x y z
N MET A 1 6.73 -15.31 -0.93
CA MET A 1 6.06 -15.04 0.36
C MET A 1 4.78 -14.25 0.08
N THR A 2 3.73 -14.43 0.87
CA THR A 2 2.45 -13.71 0.69
C THR A 2 2.06 -12.99 1.98
N ILE A 3 1.52 -11.79 1.86
CA ILE A 3 1.02 -11.00 2.98
C ILE A 3 -0.10 -10.07 2.48
N CYS A 4 -1.14 -9.90 3.30
CA CYS A 4 -2.12 -8.84 3.13
C CYS A 4 -1.90 -7.81 4.25
N PRO A 5 -1.39 -6.60 3.95
CA PRO A 5 -1.09 -5.62 4.99
C PRO A 5 -2.31 -5.23 5.82
N GLU A 6 -3.49 -5.11 5.19
CA GLU A 6 -4.74 -4.78 5.88
C GLU A 6 -5.15 -5.86 6.91
N LEU A 7 -5.01 -7.15 6.57
CA LEU A 7 -5.21 -8.24 7.53
C LEU A 7 -4.13 -8.25 8.62
N ALA A 8 -2.87 -8.01 8.26
CA ALA A 8 -1.78 -7.90 9.22
C ALA A 8 -1.98 -6.70 10.17
N GLY A 9 -2.67 -5.65 9.73
CA GLY A 9 -3.09 -4.50 10.53
C GLY A 9 -4.33 -4.76 11.39
N GLY A 10 -4.90 -5.98 11.37
CA GLY A 10 -6.04 -6.38 12.21
C GLY A 10 -7.41 -6.09 11.62
N MET A 11 -7.52 -5.72 10.34
CA MET A 11 -8.80 -5.45 9.69
C MET A 11 -9.58 -6.74 9.37
N SER A 12 -10.91 -6.67 9.33
CA SER A 12 -11.78 -7.82 9.04
C SER A 12 -11.92 -8.13 7.55
N VAL A 13 -12.50 -9.30 7.24
CA VAL A 13 -13.01 -9.66 5.90
C VAL A 13 -14.45 -10.17 6.04
N PRO A 14 -15.44 -9.54 5.37
CA PRO A 14 -15.32 -8.31 4.59
C PRO A 14 -15.06 -7.08 5.49
N ARG A 15 -14.71 -5.97 4.84
CA ARG A 15 -14.56 -4.65 5.46
C ARG A 15 -15.03 -3.56 4.47
N PRO A 16 -15.43 -2.37 4.94
CA PRO A 16 -15.78 -1.27 4.05
C PRO A 16 -14.61 -0.86 3.13
N PRO A 17 -14.89 -0.36 1.92
CA PRO A 17 -13.89 0.31 1.10
C PRO A 17 -13.28 1.49 1.85
N ALA A 18 -11.97 1.67 1.67
CA ALA A 18 -11.22 2.80 2.21
C ALA A 18 -10.39 3.47 1.11
N GLU A 19 -10.14 4.77 1.26
CA GLU A 19 -9.35 5.60 0.34
C GLU A 19 -8.48 6.58 1.14
N ILE A 20 -7.36 7.02 0.56
CA ILE A 20 -6.53 8.09 1.15
C ILE A 20 -7.18 9.42 0.81
N GLU A 21 -7.41 10.27 1.81
CA GLU A 21 -8.21 11.49 1.61
C GLU A 21 -7.54 12.53 0.69
N LYS A 22 -8.36 13.32 -0.02
CA LYS A 22 -7.96 14.57 -0.69
C LYS A 22 -6.89 14.42 -1.78
N GLY A 23 -6.86 13.29 -2.48
CA GLY A 23 -5.87 13.01 -3.53
C GLY A 23 -4.44 12.88 -3.01
N MET A 24 -4.29 12.61 -1.71
CA MET A 24 -3.00 12.39 -1.07
C MET A 24 -2.56 10.93 -1.23
N THR A 25 -1.32 10.63 -0.84
CA THR A 25 -0.66 9.35 -1.04
C THR A 25 -0.27 8.69 0.28
N GLY A 26 0.19 7.44 0.20
CA GLY A 26 0.70 6.69 1.33
C GLY A 26 1.88 7.38 2.01
N ALA A 27 2.73 8.07 1.25
CA ALA A 27 3.81 8.87 1.81
C ALA A 27 3.27 10.00 2.71
N ASP A 28 2.21 10.68 2.28
CA ASP A 28 1.57 11.74 3.09
C ASP A 28 0.95 11.19 4.39
N VAL A 29 0.39 9.97 4.34
CA VAL A 29 -0.12 9.28 5.53
C VAL A 29 1.00 8.96 6.51
N LEU A 30 2.13 8.42 6.02
CA LEU A 30 3.30 8.10 6.86
C LEU A 30 3.93 9.33 7.53
N GLU A 31 3.80 10.49 6.89
CA GLU A 31 4.23 11.79 7.43
C GLU A 31 3.18 12.45 8.34
N GLY A 32 2.01 11.84 8.54
CA GLY A 32 0.92 12.37 9.36
C GLY A 32 0.18 13.56 8.72
N ARG A 33 0.28 13.72 7.39
CA ARG A 33 -0.37 14.80 6.63
C ARG A 33 -1.69 14.39 5.97
N ALA A 34 -1.98 13.10 5.93
CA ALA A 34 -3.21 12.54 5.37
C ALA A 34 -3.73 11.38 6.22
N ARG A 35 -4.98 10.98 5.96
CA ARG A 35 -5.68 9.89 6.64
C ARG A 35 -6.22 8.89 5.64
N VAL A 36 -6.37 7.66 6.08
CA VAL A 36 -7.09 6.61 5.34
C VAL A 36 -8.50 6.51 5.92
N MET A 37 -9.49 6.86 5.12
CA MET A 37 -10.88 6.94 5.54
C MET A 37 -11.66 5.81 4.90
N GLU A 38 -12.58 5.19 5.64
CA GLU A 38 -13.61 4.31 5.09
C GLU A 38 -14.76 5.12 4.50
N ILE A 39 -15.49 4.53 3.55
CA ILE A 39 -16.70 5.14 2.98
C ILE A 39 -17.80 5.41 4.04
N THR A 40 -17.73 4.72 5.17
CA THR A 40 -18.60 4.88 6.34
C THR A 40 -18.24 6.12 7.18
N GLY A 41 -17.12 6.78 6.89
CA GLY A 41 -16.56 7.89 7.67
C GLY A 41 -15.60 7.45 8.77
N GLY A 42 -15.32 6.16 8.92
CA GLY A 42 -14.33 5.65 9.88
C GLY A 42 -12.90 6.01 9.50
N ASP A 43 -12.10 6.48 10.47
CA ASP A 43 -10.66 6.68 10.29
C ASP A 43 -9.94 5.37 10.60
N VAL A 44 -9.32 4.76 9.59
CA VAL A 44 -8.60 3.48 9.69
C VAL A 44 -7.09 3.64 9.49
N THR A 45 -6.59 4.88 9.59
CA THR A 45 -5.19 5.23 9.35
C THR A 45 -4.22 4.36 10.14
N GLU A 46 -4.47 4.19 11.45
CA GLU A 46 -3.60 3.41 12.33
C GLU A 46 -3.49 1.94 11.91
N ALA A 47 -4.60 1.33 11.46
CA ALA A 47 -4.60 -0.05 10.99
C ALA A 47 -3.77 -0.21 9.71
N PHE A 48 -3.86 0.75 8.78
CA PHE A 48 -3.05 0.77 7.56
C PHE A 48 -1.56 0.96 7.84
N VAL A 49 -1.22 1.88 8.74
CA VAL A 49 0.18 2.12 9.16
C VAL A 49 0.75 0.91 9.89
N ALA A 50 -0.01 0.29 10.80
CA ALA A 50 0.39 -0.95 11.48
C ALA A 50 0.59 -2.10 10.49
N GLY A 51 -0.33 -2.26 9.55
CA GLY A 51 -0.24 -3.24 8.46
C GLY A 51 1.00 -3.07 7.60
N ALA A 52 1.31 -1.84 7.20
CA ALA A 52 2.51 -1.50 6.45
C ALA A 52 3.79 -1.86 7.23
N ARG A 53 3.85 -1.53 8.53
CA ARG A 53 4.98 -1.89 9.39
C ARG A 53 5.16 -3.40 9.52
N HIS A 54 4.07 -4.14 9.72
CA HIS A 54 4.11 -5.61 9.73
C HIS A 54 4.60 -6.18 8.39
N ALA A 55 4.17 -5.60 7.26
CA ALA A 55 4.65 -6.01 5.94
C ALA A 55 6.15 -5.74 5.76
N LEU A 56 6.66 -4.60 6.22
CA LEU A 56 8.09 -4.29 6.17
C LEU A 56 8.91 -5.26 7.05
N GLU A 57 8.49 -5.49 8.28
CA GLU A 57 9.21 -6.41 9.18
C GLU A 57 9.17 -7.85 8.65
N PHE A 58 8.03 -8.27 8.09
CA PHE A 58 7.92 -9.55 7.40
C PHE A 58 8.88 -9.65 6.20
N ALA A 59 8.96 -8.62 5.36
CA ALA A 59 9.88 -8.59 4.23
C ALA A 59 11.35 -8.67 4.68
N LYS A 60 11.75 -7.87 5.68
CA LYS A 60 13.10 -7.89 6.25
C LYS A 60 13.46 -9.25 6.85
N ALA A 61 12.55 -9.85 7.63
CA ALA A 61 12.77 -11.14 8.28
C ALA A 61 13.03 -12.27 7.26
N HIS A 62 12.54 -12.13 6.03
CA HIS A 62 12.74 -13.09 4.95
C HIS A 62 13.75 -12.63 3.90
N GLY A 63 14.48 -11.54 4.15
CA GLY A 63 15.46 -11.01 3.21
C GLY A 63 14.88 -10.58 1.86
N CYS A 64 13.60 -10.19 1.82
CA CYS A 64 12.95 -9.75 0.58
C CYS A 64 13.49 -8.37 0.16
N THR A 65 13.97 -8.28 -1.08
CA THR A 65 14.46 -7.04 -1.71
C THR A 65 13.46 -6.45 -2.71
N HIS A 66 12.46 -7.23 -3.10
CA HIS A 66 11.43 -6.84 -4.06
C HIS A 66 10.03 -7.20 -3.54
N ALA A 67 9.02 -6.42 -3.91
CA ALA A 67 7.62 -6.67 -3.60
C ALA A 67 6.73 -6.47 -4.83
N LEU A 68 5.87 -7.45 -5.11
CA LEU A 68 4.80 -7.35 -6.11
C LEU A 68 3.48 -7.08 -5.39
N LEU A 69 2.86 -5.93 -5.65
CA LEU A 69 1.66 -5.47 -4.95
C LEU A 69 0.51 -5.17 -5.94
N ILE A 70 -0.73 -5.30 -5.47
CA ILE A 70 -1.93 -5.01 -6.28
C ILE A 70 -2.18 -3.50 -6.37
N ASP A 71 -2.35 -2.98 -7.58
CA ASP A 71 -2.53 -1.54 -7.79
C ASP A 71 -3.94 -1.04 -7.38
N GLY A 72 -4.08 0.27 -7.17
CA GLY A 72 -5.37 0.89 -6.85
C GLY A 72 -5.81 0.80 -5.38
N SER A 73 -5.12 0.02 -4.56
CA SER A 73 -5.40 -0.10 -3.12
C SER A 73 -4.78 1.05 -2.32
N PRO A 74 -5.47 1.61 -1.30
CA PRO A 74 -4.87 2.59 -0.39
C PRO A 74 -3.71 2.02 0.46
N SER A 75 -3.54 0.69 0.50
CA SER A 75 -2.36 0.05 1.11
C SER A 75 -1.32 -0.30 0.06
N CYS A 76 -1.72 -1.03 -0.98
CA CYS A 76 -0.81 -1.75 -1.87
C CYS A 76 -0.55 -1.06 -3.21
N GLY A 77 -1.34 -0.03 -3.56
CA GLY A 77 -1.19 0.70 -4.81
C GLY A 77 0.22 1.25 -4.99
N SER A 78 0.79 1.12 -6.18
CA SER A 78 2.17 1.58 -6.45
C SER A 78 2.29 2.40 -7.72
N GLY A 79 1.32 2.31 -8.64
CA GLY A 79 1.19 3.21 -9.79
C GLY A 79 0.07 4.24 -9.59
N PHE A 80 -1.09 3.78 -9.10
CA PHE A 80 -2.23 4.65 -8.82
C PHE A 80 -3.03 4.19 -7.60
N ILE A 81 -3.79 5.14 -7.05
CA ILE A 81 -4.79 4.93 -5.99
C ILE A 81 -6.04 5.76 -6.29
N TYR A 82 -7.13 5.50 -5.57
CA TYR A 82 -8.32 6.34 -5.60
C TYR A 82 -8.10 7.66 -4.86
N ASP A 83 -8.79 8.72 -5.27
CA ASP A 83 -8.54 10.10 -4.83
C ASP A 83 -9.16 10.51 -3.49
N GLY A 84 -9.80 9.59 -2.78
CA GLY A 84 -10.42 9.87 -1.49
C GLY A 84 -11.79 10.50 -1.57
N SER A 85 -12.33 10.70 -2.78
CA SER A 85 -13.70 11.20 -2.97
C SER A 85 -14.76 10.11 -2.93
N PHE A 86 -14.35 8.82 -3.01
CA PHE A 86 -15.25 7.68 -3.26
C PHE A 86 -16.08 7.81 -4.56
N GLY A 87 -15.68 8.71 -5.47
CA GLY A 87 -16.29 8.90 -6.79
C GLY A 87 -15.75 7.95 -7.87
N GLY A 88 -14.84 7.04 -7.52
CA GLY A 88 -14.18 6.14 -8.46
C GLY A 88 -13.07 6.80 -9.30
N LEU A 89 -12.71 8.04 -8.99
CA LEU A 89 -11.60 8.76 -9.59
C LEU A 89 -10.27 8.24 -9.05
N LYS A 90 -9.25 8.23 -9.92
CA LYS A 90 -7.91 7.71 -9.64
C LYS A 90 -6.88 8.77 -9.96
N HIS A 91 -5.78 8.76 -9.22
CA HIS A 91 -4.61 9.59 -9.51
C HIS A 91 -3.32 8.79 -9.32
N ALA A 92 -2.23 9.32 -9.90
CA ALA A 92 -0.90 8.79 -9.65
C ALA A 92 -0.56 8.92 -8.17
N GLY A 93 -0.09 7.83 -7.57
CA GLY A 93 0.19 7.77 -6.14
C GLY A 93 0.40 6.34 -5.66
N ASN A 94 0.97 6.20 -4.47
CA ASN A 94 1.19 4.93 -3.81
C ASN A 94 0.31 4.80 -2.56
N GLY A 95 0.00 3.57 -2.16
CA GLY A 95 -0.64 3.25 -0.90
C GLY A 95 0.37 3.21 0.26
N VAL A 96 -0.14 3.13 1.48
CA VAL A 96 0.67 3.23 2.71
C VAL A 96 1.77 2.16 2.78
N THR A 97 1.47 0.92 2.42
CA THR A 97 2.45 -0.18 2.42
C THR A 97 3.48 -0.01 1.32
N ALA A 98 3.03 0.31 0.10
CA ALA A 98 3.94 0.54 -1.02
C ALA A 98 4.95 1.65 -0.69
N ALA A 99 4.47 2.79 -0.20
CA ALA A 99 5.30 3.91 0.22
C ALA A 99 6.34 3.52 1.28
N LEU A 100 5.93 2.78 2.32
CA LEU A 100 6.85 2.38 3.39
C LEU A 100 7.92 1.40 2.92
N LEU A 101 7.56 0.44 2.06
CA LEU A 101 8.52 -0.51 1.49
C LEU A 101 9.54 0.20 0.60
N GLU A 102 9.10 1.15 -0.25
CA GLU A 102 9.97 1.97 -1.08
C GLU A 102 10.94 2.82 -0.23
N GLN A 103 10.44 3.47 0.83
CA GLN A 103 11.28 4.23 1.79
C GLN A 103 12.34 3.34 2.48
N ALA A 104 12.05 2.06 2.65
CA ALA A 104 12.98 1.08 3.23
C ALA A 104 13.95 0.46 2.20
N GLY A 105 13.90 0.90 0.93
CA GLY A 105 14.78 0.40 -0.13
C GLY A 105 14.33 -0.91 -0.77
N ILE A 106 13.10 -1.36 -0.54
CA ILE A 106 12.52 -2.51 -1.24
C ILE A 106 11.97 -2.03 -2.58
N VAL A 107 12.32 -2.73 -3.66
CA VAL A 107 11.83 -2.44 -5.01
C VAL A 107 10.38 -2.88 -5.13
N VAL A 108 9.44 -1.92 -5.22
CA VAL A 108 8.01 -2.21 -5.35
C VAL A 108 7.59 -2.18 -6.82
N ARG A 109 6.78 -3.17 -7.24
CA ARG A 109 6.14 -3.24 -8.56
C ARG A 109 4.67 -3.58 -8.42
N SER A 110 3.85 -3.05 -9.34
CA SER A 110 2.45 -3.41 -9.43
C SER A 110 2.25 -4.76 -10.13
N ASP A 111 1.05 -5.34 -9.98
CA ASP A 111 0.57 -6.50 -10.75
C ASP A 111 0.56 -6.27 -12.27
N ARG A 112 0.72 -5.02 -12.72
CA ARG A 112 0.85 -4.65 -14.14
C ARG A 112 2.30 -4.62 -14.64
N GLN A 113 3.27 -4.83 -13.76
CA GLN A 113 4.72 -4.73 -14.04
C GLN A 113 5.44 -6.05 -13.73
N VAL A 114 4.77 -7.19 -13.97
CA VAL A 114 5.31 -8.51 -13.66
C VAL A 114 6.54 -8.81 -14.51
N GLU A 115 6.51 -8.48 -15.79
CA GLU A 115 7.63 -8.66 -16.72
C GLU A 115 8.85 -7.85 -16.29
N GLU A 116 8.64 -6.59 -15.91
CA GLU A 116 9.71 -5.72 -15.40
C GLU A 116 10.33 -6.30 -14.11
N LEU A 117 9.50 -6.81 -13.20
CA LEU A 117 9.98 -7.46 -11.99
C LEU A 117 10.82 -8.72 -12.29
N ILE A 118 10.39 -9.54 -13.25
CA ILE A 118 11.14 -10.72 -13.70
C ILE A 118 12.52 -10.31 -14.23
N GLU A 119 12.60 -9.25 -15.03
CA GLU A 119 13.87 -8.75 -15.56
C GLU A 119 14.81 -8.21 -14.48
N LEU A 120 14.27 -7.56 -13.44
CA LEU A 120 15.05 -7.07 -12.30
C LEU A 120 15.63 -8.22 -11.49
N LEU A 121 14.81 -9.24 -11.19
CA LEU A 121 15.24 -10.42 -10.45
C LEU A 121 16.31 -11.24 -11.19
N ALA A 122 16.29 -11.24 -12.53
CA ALA A 122 17.32 -11.91 -13.34
C ALA A 122 18.69 -11.21 -13.28
N LYS A 123 18.76 -9.96 -12.80
CA LYS A 123 20.00 -9.15 -12.72
C LYS A 123 20.56 -9.06 -11.29
N ALA A 124 19.84 -9.56 -10.29
CA ALA A 124 20.19 -9.52 -8.87
C ALA A 124 20.99 -10.76 -8.44
#